data_AF-A0A351AUU4-F1
#
_entry.id   AF-A0A351AUU4-F1
#
_cell.length_a   1.000
_cell.length_b   1.000
_cell.length_c   1.000
_cell.angle_alpha   90.00
_cell.angle_beta   90.00
_cell.angle_gamma   90.00
#
_symmetry.space_group_name_H-M   'P 1'
#
loop_
_entity.id
_entity.type
_entity.pdbx_description
1 polymer ?
#
loop_
_entity_poly.entity_id
_entity_poly.type
_entity_poly.pdbx_seq_one_letter_code
_entity_poly.pdbx_strand_id
1 'polypeptide(L)' 'MKQKLSGFKTEVANSMKISLNQGYNGDISARDAGRIGGQMVKRMIEYAERNMNGGSNMMK' A
#
# COMPACT_ATOMS: atom_id res chain seq x y z
N MET A 1 -9.30 -2.43 -10.71
CA MET A 1 -8.89 -2.32 -9.29
C MET A 1 -7.68 -3.21 -8.94
N LYS A 2 -7.73 -4.52 -9.24
CA LYS A 2 -6.63 -5.48 -8.94
C LYS A 2 -5.25 -5.07 -9.48
N GLN A 3 -5.16 -4.57 -10.71
CA GLN A 3 -3.89 -4.12 -11.30
C GLN A 3 -3.32 -2.87 -10.60
N LYS A 4 -4.16 -1.89 -10.26
CA LYS A 4 -3.74 -0.69 -9.51
C LYS A 4 -3.21 -1.06 -8.13
N LEU A 5 -3.88 -2.00 -7.45
CA LEU A 5 -3.45 -2.50 -6.14
C LEU A 5 -2.14 -3.29 -6.24
N SER A 6 -1.93 -4.04 -7.32
CA SER A 6 -0.69 -4.77 -7.57
C SER A 6 0.49 -3.81 -7.77
N GLY A 7 0.31 -2.75 -8.56
CA GLY A 7 1.35 -1.72 -8.73
C GLY A 7 1.69 -1.03 -7.41
N PHE A 8 0.66 -0.68 -6.63
CA PHE A 8 0.84 -0.08 -5.30
C PHE A 8 1.59 -1.02 -4.33
N LYS A 9 1.27 -2.31 -4.33
CA LYS A 9 2.00 -3.31 -3.53
C LYS A 9 3.49 -3.33 -3.89
N THR A 10 3.82 -3.33 -5.18
CA THR A 10 5.21 -3.31 -5.66
C THR A 10 5.93 -2.02 -5.24
N GLU A 11 5.27 -0.87 -5.34
CA GLU A 11 5.82 0.42 -4.91
C GLU A 11 6.15 0.43 -3.41
N VAL A 12 5.22 -0.06 -2.57
CA VAL A 12 5.42 -0.16 -1.13
C VAL A 12 6.59 -1.09 -0.81
N ALA A 13 6.65 -2.27 -1.42
CA ALA A 13 7.75 -3.21 -1.24
C ALA A 13 9.11 -2.60 -1.61
N ASN A 14 9.19 -1.93 -2.76
CA ASN A 14 10.39 -1.24 -3.23
C ASN A 14 10.84 -0.14 -2.25
N SER A 15 9.90 0.64 -1.71
CA SER A 15 10.22 1.70 -0.74
C SER A 15 10.83 1.17 0.56
N MET A 16 10.66 -0.12 0.84
CA MET A 16 11.16 -0.82 2.01
C MET A 16 12.38 -1.68 1.70
N LYS A 17 12.89 -1.63 0.47
CA LYS A 17 13.98 -2.48 -0.04
C LYS A 17 13.69 -3.98 0.07
N ILE A 18 12.41 -4.36 -0.02
CA ILE A 18 11.99 -5.76 -0.04
C ILE A 18 11.63 -6.12 -1.49
N SER A 19 12.35 -7.08 -2.07
CA SER A 19 12.01 -7.61 -3.38
C SER A 19 10.71 -8.41 -3.29
N LEU A 20 9.79 -8.16 -4.22
CA LEU A 20 8.52 -8.87 -4.30
C LEU A 20 8.32 -9.34 -5.74
N ASN A 21 8.29 -10.65 -5.93
CA ASN A 21 8.18 -11.27 -7.23
C ASN A 21 6.72 -11.34 -7.68
N GLN A 22 6.49 -11.28 -8.99
CA GLN A 22 5.21 -11.72 -9.53
C GLN A 22 5.13 -13.25 -9.46
N GLY A 23 4.38 -13.76 -8.49
CA GLY A 23 4.22 -15.19 -8.24
C GLY A 23 4.68 -15.57 -6.84
N TYR A 24 5.61 -16.52 -6.76
CA TYR A 24 6.06 -17.07 -5.50
C TYR A 24 6.92 -16.07 -4.71
N ASN A 25 6.59 -15.93 -3.43
CA ASN A 25 7.27 -15.06 -2.47
C ASN A 25 7.47 -15.78 -1.13
N GLY A 26 7.56 -17.11 -1.14
CA GLY A 26 7.71 -17.90 0.09
C GLY A 26 9.10 -17.87 0.70
N ASP A 27 10.05 -17.24 0.00
CA ASP A 27 11.37 -16.84 0.49
C ASP A 27 11.33 -15.55 1.33
N ILE A 28 10.28 -14.74 1.19
CA ILE A 28 10.09 -13.53 2.02
C ILE A 28 9.69 -13.95 3.43
N SER A 29 10.34 -13.35 4.44
CA SER A 29 9.97 -13.59 5.82
C SER A 29 8.51 -13.15 6.08
N ALA A 30 7.78 -13.88 6.92
CA ALA A 30 6.42 -13.50 7.30
C ALA A 30 6.35 -12.08 7.91
N ARG A 31 7.42 -11.66 8.58
CA ARG A 31 7.59 -10.30 9.10
C ARG A 31 7.60 -9.26 7.97
N ASP A 32 8.38 -9.49 6.92
CA ASP A 32 8.49 -8.56 5.79
C ASP A 32 7.21 -8.51 4.97
N ALA A 33 6.58 -9.67 4.71
CA ALA A 33 5.27 -9.74 4.06
C ALA A 33 4.21 -8.95 4.85
N GLY A 34 4.17 -9.12 6.18
CA GLY A 34 3.28 -8.36 7.06
C GLY A 34 3.59 -6.86 7.07
N ARG A 35 4.87 -6.48 7.06
CA ARG A 35 5.31 -5.08 7.02
C ARG A 35 4.84 -4.39 5.74
N ILE A 36 4.91 -5.07 4.58
CA ILE A 36 4.40 -4.55 3.30
C ILE A 36 2.90 -4.30 3.38
N GLY A 37 2.12 -5.30 3.81
CA GLY A 37 0.67 -5.17 3.95
C GLY A 37 0.26 -4.04 4.90
N GLY A 38 0.93 -3.93 6.05
CA GLY A 38 0.70 -2.86 7.02
C GLY A 38 1.00 -1.46 6.45
N GLN A 39 2.10 -1.31 5.70
CA GLN A 39 2.44 -0.03 5.06
C GLN A 39 1.45 0.35 3.96
N MET A 40 0.92 -0.63 3.21
CA MET A 40 -0.14 -0.38 2.23
C MET A 40 -1.38 0.22 2.91
N VAL A 41 -1.86 -0.42 3.99
CA VAL A 41 -3.04 0.05 4.73
C VAL A 41 -2.80 1.44 5.31
N LYS A 42 -1.64 1.67 5.94
CA LYS A 42 -1.27 2.97 6.51
C LYS A 42 -1.35 4.09 5.46
N ARG A 43 -0.72 3.91 4.30
CA ARG A 43 -0.73 4.91 3.22
C ARG A 43 -2.13 5.12 2.62
N MET A 44 -2.96 4.07 2.55
CA MET A 44 -4.35 4.20 2.11
C MET A 44 -5.17 5.07 3.07
N ILE A 45 -4.96 4.88 4.39
CA ILE A 45 -5.61 5.70 5.42
C ILE A 45 -5.11 7.15 5.32
N GLU A 46 -3.80 7.38 5.24
CA GLU A 46 -3.23 8.72 5.08
C GLU A 46 -3.77 9.44 3.83
N TYR A 47 -3.93 8.71 2.71
CA TYR A 47 -4.58 9.26 1.51
C TYR A 47 -6.03 9.61 1.78
N ALA A 48 -6.81 8.72 2.39
CA ALA A 48 -8.20 8.99 2.74
C ALA A 48 -8.33 10.21 3.65
N GLU A 49 -7.54 10.30 4.74
CA GLU A 49 -7.52 11.43 5.66
C GLU A 49 -7.23 12.76 4.96
N ARG A 50 -6.23 12.79 4.07
CA ARG A 50 -5.90 14.00 3.28
C ARG A 50 -7.04 14.44 2.37
N ASN A 51 -7.74 13.49 1.76
CA ASN A 51 -8.86 13.79 0.86
C ASN A 51 -10.16 14.10 1.62
N MET A 52 -10.34 13.55 2.82
CA MET A 52 -11.49 13.84 3.69
C MET A 52 -11.36 15.24 4.33
N ASN A 53 -10.14 15.66 4.70
CA ASN A 53 -9.89 17.01 5.23
C ASN A 53 -10.07 18.13 4.17
N GLY A 54 -10.13 17.81 2.88
CA GLY A 54 -10.55 18.74 1.82
C GLY A 54 -12.07 18.79 1.57
N GLY A 55 -12.84 17.93 2.25
CA GLY A 55 -14.27 17.69 1.99
C GLY A 55 -15.25 18.71 2.57
N SER A 56 -14.81 19.68 3.38
CA SER A 56 -15.70 20.74 3.90
C SER A 56 -16.34 21.62 2.81
N ASN A 57 -15.89 21.52 1.56
CA ASN A 57 -16.37 22.33 0.44
C ASN A 57 -17.12 21.55 -0.66
N MET A 58 -17.41 20.26 -0.49
CA MET A 58 -18.14 19.45 -1.48
C MET A 58 -19.64 19.25 -1.17
N MET A 59 -20.16 19.95 -0.15
CA MET A 59 -21.58 19.91 0.24
C MET A 59 -22.27 21.28 0.11
N LYS A 60 -21.86 22.10 -0.87
CA LYS A 60 -22.59 23.30 -1.28
C LYS A 60 -22.98 23.20 -2.74
#